data_AF-A0A6J2Y7R1-F1
#
_entry.id   AF-A0A6J2Y7R1-F1
#
_cell.length_a   1.000
_cell.length_b   1.000
_cell.length_c   1.000
_cell.angle_alpha   90.00
_cell.angle_beta   90.00
_cell.angle_gamma   90.00
#
_symmetry.space_group_name_H-M   'P 1'
#
loop_
_entity.id
_entity.type
_entity.pdbx_description
1 polymer ?
#
loop_
_entity_poly.entity_id
_entity_poly.type
_entity_poly.pdbx_seq_one_letter_code
_entity_poly.pdbx_strand_id
1 'polypeptide(L)'
;MPASNQKFTDPVIVKSVIPKHRQDLLKWNGWGYKDSQFVIRDGVAYFTGQRYSIGNLTLPHLAPWVISVLNIDLNKYNVFNDLPKESDYPPPKLTKEIYEKLEKLNIPHSIKVIDRVVRAHGHTLKDIFILKYGRFDRIPDLVLWPKGHDDVVKIVKLADENDMVIIPFGGGTAVSGAVECPTGEDRPIISLDTTQMNRILWLDEKNLVACCESGIIGQDLERELNKLGFTCGHEPDSYEFSSLGGWVATRASGMKKNTYGNIEDLLVHVKMVTPKGLLQKNCQVPRLSCGPDFNHVIMGSEGSLGVITEVVLKIRPVPKIRRYGSIIFYDFEDGVNCMREVARQRCQPASIRLMDNDQFKFGLIVKPQSTFMESIVDGLKKVYVTKIKKFDPDRMCVMTLLFEGDENEVKVSEKRIYDIAATFRGV
;
A
#
# COMPACT_ATOMS: atom_id res chain seq x y z
N MET A 1 -3.55 -2.40 39.82
CA MET A 1 -3.98 -3.79 39.47
C MET A 1 -3.10 -4.26 38.33
N PRO A 2 -2.45 -5.44 38.40
CA PRO A 2 -1.59 -5.89 37.33
C PRO A 2 -2.47 -6.24 36.12
N ALA A 3 -2.32 -5.49 35.03
CA ALA A 3 -2.95 -5.79 33.76
C ALA A 3 -2.58 -7.22 33.35
N SER A 4 -3.61 -8.05 33.16
CA SER A 4 -3.50 -9.40 32.67
C SER A 4 -2.73 -9.41 31.35
N ASN A 5 -1.67 -10.22 31.27
CA ASN A 5 -1.06 -10.57 29.99
C ASN A 5 -2.12 -11.33 29.18
N GLN A 6 -2.88 -10.65 28.33
CA GLN A 6 -3.73 -11.33 27.36
C GLN A 6 -2.83 -11.83 26.22
N LYS A 7 -2.04 -12.88 26.50
CA LYS A 7 -1.55 -13.72 25.42
C LYS A 7 -2.79 -14.37 24.84
N PHE A 8 -3.17 -13.96 23.63
CA PHE A 8 -4.20 -14.66 22.86
C PHE A 8 -3.89 -16.16 22.91
N THR A 9 -4.86 -16.97 23.36
CA THR A 9 -4.70 -18.42 23.36
C THR A 9 -4.65 -18.97 21.95
N ASP A 10 -5.25 -18.25 20.98
CA ASP A 10 -5.37 -18.63 19.59
C ASP A 10 -5.07 -17.45 18.64
N PRO A 11 -4.46 -17.69 17.47
CA PRO A 11 -4.26 -16.67 16.44
C PRO A 11 -5.57 -15.99 16.01
N VAL A 12 -5.52 -14.67 15.77
CA VAL A 12 -6.64 -13.94 15.17
C VAL A 12 -6.77 -14.33 13.70
N ILE A 13 -7.89 -14.98 13.37
CA ILE A 13 -8.21 -15.35 11.99
C ILE A 13 -8.72 -14.10 11.25
N VAL A 14 -8.06 -13.77 10.15
CA VAL A 14 -8.34 -12.58 9.37
C VAL A 14 -9.13 -12.94 8.12
N LYS A 15 -10.33 -12.37 7.97
CA LYS A 15 -11.04 -12.40 6.70
C LYS A 15 -10.38 -11.40 5.76
N SER A 16 -9.58 -11.90 4.82
CA SER A 16 -8.84 -11.08 3.86
C SER A 16 -9.76 -10.21 3.02
N VAL A 17 -9.36 -8.96 2.75
CA VAL A 17 -9.99 -8.14 1.69
C VAL A 17 -9.62 -8.60 0.28
N ILE A 18 -8.56 -9.41 0.13
CA ILE A 18 -8.14 -9.99 -1.16
C ILE A 18 -8.57 -11.47 -1.23
N PRO A 19 -9.52 -11.84 -2.12
CA PRO A 19 -9.86 -13.24 -2.37
C PRO A 19 -8.78 -13.93 -3.21
N LYS A 20 -8.76 -15.28 -3.20
CA LYS A 20 -7.85 -16.08 -4.05
C LYS A 20 -8.03 -15.75 -5.53
N HIS A 21 -9.27 -15.74 -6.00
CA HIS A 21 -9.67 -15.31 -7.33
C HIS A 21 -9.86 -13.79 -7.32
N ARG A 22 -8.74 -13.07 -7.47
CA ARG A 22 -8.67 -11.61 -7.27
C ARG A 22 -9.64 -10.87 -8.18
N GLN A 23 -9.80 -11.35 -9.41
CA GLN A 23 -10.71 -10.82 -10.40
C GLN A 23 -12.17 -10.83 -9.94
N ASP A 24 -12.58 -11.59 -8.94
CA ASP A 24 -13.97 -11.57 -8.47
C ASP A 24 -14.32 -10.23 -7.81
N LEU A 25 -13.31 -9.54 -7.25
CA LEU A 25 -13.47 -8.28 -6.51
C LEU A 25 -12.65 -7.12 -7.09
N LEU A 26 -11.44 -7.41 -7.58
CA LEU A 26 -10.47 -6.44 -8.08
C LEU A 26 -10.51 -6.36 -9.61
N LYS A 27 -10.10 -5.20 -10.15
CA LYS A 27 -9.90 -5.05 -11.59
C LYS A 27 -8.70 -5.90 -12.00
N TRP A 28 -8.87 -6.71 -13.04
CA TRP A 28 -7.78 -7.55 -13.55
C TRP A 28 -6.79 -6.77 -14.44
N ASN A 29 -7.20 -5.61 -14.97
CA ASN A 29 -6.43 -4.79 -15.93
C ASN A 29 -6.22 -3.34 -15.45
N GLY A 30 -6.18 -3.12 -14.13
CA GLY A 30 -6.08 -1.78 -13.55
C GLY A 30 -6.04 -1.78 -12.03
N TRP A 31 -5.98 -0.58 -11.45
CA TRP A 31 -5.94 -0.40 -10.00
C TRP A 31 -7.30 -0.60 -9.33
N GLY A 32 -7.28 -1.32 -8.21
CA GLY A 32 -8.32 -1.30 -7.18
C GLY A 32 -9.56 -2.14 -7.46
N TYR A 33 -10.62 -1.85 -6.69
CA TYR A 33 -11.90 -2.56 -6.71
C TYR A 33 -12.68 -2.32 -8.01
N LYS A 34 -13.42 -3.33 -8.48
CA LYS A 34 -14.28 -3.24 -9.68
C LYS A 34 -15.39 -2.19 -9.57
N ASP A 35 -15.90 -1.97 -8.37
CA ASP A 35 -17.00 -1.04 -8.11
C ASP A 35 -16.57 0.44 -8.06
N SER A 36 -15.27 0.73 -8.16
CA SER A 36 -14.67 2.04 -7.90
C SER A 36 -13.88 2.55 -9.10
N GLN A 37 -14.47 3.45 -9.89
CA GLN A 37 -13.85 4.02 -11.09
C GLN A 37 -14.42 5.39 -11.45
N PHE A 38 -13.65 6.19 -12.17
CA PHE A 38 -14.16 7.40 -12.80
C PHE A 38 -15.02 7.05 -14.02
N VAL A 39 -16.18 7.68 -14.14
CA VAL A 39 -17.07 7.57 -15.30
C VAL A 39 -17.55 8.97 -15.71
N ILE A 40 -17.81 9.16 -17.01
CA ILE A 40 -18.43 10.38 -17.52
C ILE A 40 -19.91 10.10 -17.80
N ARG A 41 -20.81 10.95 -17.30
CA ARG A 41 -22.25 10.94 -17.63
C ARG A 41 -22.67 12.36 -17.97
N ASP A 42 -23.29 12.54 -19.12
CA ASP A 42 -23.75 13.85 -19.61
C ASP A 42 -22.66 14.94 -19.55
N GLY A 43 -21.41 14.58 -19.87
CA GLY A 43 -20.26 15.48 -19.86
C GLY A 43 -19.67 15.79 -18.48
N VAL A 44 -20.23 15.23 -17.40
CA VAL A 44 -19.77 15.42 -16.01
C VAL A 44 -19.06 14.17 -15.52
N ALA A 45 -17.95 14.33 -14.79
CA ALA A 45 -17.23 13.23 -14.18
C ALA A 45 -17.86 12.80 -12.85
N TYR A 46 -17.87 11.49 -12.60
CA TYR A 46 -18.37 10.85 -11.38
C TYR A 46 -17.36 9.80 -10.93
N PHE A 47 -17.29 9.55 -9.63
CA PHE A 47 -16.58 8.38 -9.10
C PHE A 47 -17.60 7.35 -8.60
N THR A 48 -17.55 6.11 -9.10
CA THR A 48 -18.55 5.08 -8.78
C THR A 48 -18.31 4.45 -7.39
N GLY A 49 -19.38 3.89 -6.82
CA GLY A 49 -19.31 3.11 -5.59
C GLY A 49 -19.35 3.98 -4.34
N GLN A 50 -19.26 3.34 -3.17
CA GLN A 50 -19.36 3.99 -1.84
C GLN A 50 -18.16 3.70 -0.94
N ARG A 51 -17.07 3.16 -1.49
CA ARG A 51 -15.87 2.83 -0.70
C ARG A 51 -15.12 4.06 -0.21
N TYR A 52 -15.14 5.13 -0.98
CA TYR A 52 -14.41 6.37 -0.70
C TYR A 52 -15.38 7.53 -0.55
N SER A 53 -14.95 8.59 0.14
CA SER A 53 -15.76 9.79 0.40
C SER A 53 -16.22 10.52 -0.87
N ILE A 54 -15.49 10.39 -1.98
CA ILE A 54 -15.87 10.94 -3.29
C ILE A 54 -16.86 10.06 -4.06
N GLY A 55 -17.19 8.88 -3.54
CA GLY A 55 -18.05 7.90 -4.18
C GLY A 55 -19.47 8.41 -4.38
N ASN A 56 -20.03 8.16 -5.57
CA ASN A 56 -21.33 8.64 -6.04
C ASN A 56 -21.51 10.17 -6.05
N LEU A 57 -20.42 10.94 -5.97
CA LEU A 57 -20.46 12.40 -6.09
C LEU A 57 -20.08 12.85 -7.51
N THR A 58 -20.62 13.99 -7.90
CA THR A 58 -20.27 14.72 -9.14
C THR A 58 -18.97 15.50 -8.93
N LEU A 59 -18.09 15.46 -9.92
CA LEU A 59 -16.84 16.21 -10.00
C LEU A 59 -16.93 17.18 -11.19
N PRO A 60 -17.64 18.31 -11.04
CA PRO A 60 -18.08 19.14 -12.17
C PRO A 60 -16.93 19.76 -12.96
N HIS A 61 -15.76 19.95 -12.34
CA HIS A 61 -14.62 20.62 -12.97
C HIS A 61 -13.62 19.65 -13.61
N LEU A 62 -13.70 18.35 -13.30
CA LEU A 62 -12.71 17.37 -13.75
C LEU A 62 -12.74 17.15 -15.26
N ALA A 63 -13.91 16.87 -15.84
CA ALA A 63 -14.02 16.63 -17.27
C ALA A 63 -13.61 17.84 -18.14
N PRO A 64 -14.06 19.08 -17.85
CA PRO A 64 -13.57 20.27 -18.56
C PRO A 64 -12.05 20.45 -18.45
N TRP A 65 -11.48 20.22 -17.25
CA TRP A 65 -10.04 20.33 -17.04
C TRP A 65 -9.26 19.31 -17.89
N VAL A 66 -9.68 18.04 -17.88
CA VAL A 66 -9.06 16.98 -18.69
C VAL A 66 -9.05 17.34 -20.18
N ILE A 67 -10.17 17.83 -20.71
CA ILE A 67 -10.26 18.28 -22.11
C ILE A 67 -9.28 19.42 -22.37
N SER A 68 -9.23 20.42 -21.47
CA SER A 68 -8.36 21.58 -21.64
C SER A 68 -6.87 21.26 -21.58
N VAL A 69 -6.46 20.32 -20.72
CA VAL A 69 -5.04 20.00 -20.48
C VAL A 69 -4.53 18.94 -21.45
N LEU A 70 -5.31 17.90 -21.72
CA LEU A 70 -4.89 16.78 -22.54
C LEU A 70 -5.34 16.90 -24.01
N ASN A 71 -6.22 17.86 -24.33
CA ASN A 71 -6.78 18.06 -25.67
C ASN A 71 -7.39 16.77 -26.26
N ILE A 72 -8.19 16.06 -25.45
CA ILE A 72 -8.81 14.79 -25.83
C ILE A 72 -10.32 14.93 -26.04
N ASP A 73 -10.84 14.10 -26.95
CA ASP A 73 -12.28 13.89 -27.12
C ASP A 73 -12.73 12.75 -26.18
N LEU A 74 -13.52 13.10 -25.16
CA LEU A 74 -14.02 12.13 -24.17
C LEU A 74 -14.99 11.09 -24.77
N ASN A 75 -15.46 11.27 -26.00
CA ASN A 75 -16.28 10.28 -26.70
C ASN A 75 -15.44 9.24 -27.46
N LYS A 76 -14.13 9.44 -27.59
CA LYS A 76 -13.22 8.49 -28.24
C LYS A 76 -12.61 7.58 -27.18
N TYR A 77 -13.13 6.35 -27.11
CA TYR A 77 -12.63 5.32 -26.21
C TYR A 77 -11.70 4.37 -26.96
N ASN A 78 -10.58 4.02 -26.32
CA ASN A 78 -9.79 2.89 -26.75
C ASN A 78 -10.51 1.59 -26.35
N VAL A 79 -10.47 0.60 -27.23
CA VAL A 79 -10.93 -0.76 -26.93
C VAL A 79 -9.84 -1.45 -26.12
N PHE A 80 -10.20 -2.03 -24.98
CA PHE A 80 -9.29 -2.82 -24.15
C PHE A 80 -9.56 -4.31 -24.37
N ASN A 81 -8.56 -5.12 -24.10
CA ASN A 81 -8.71 -6.57 -24.06
C ASN A 81 -9.81 -6.99 -23.06
N ASP A 82 -10.50 -8.08 -23.40
CA ASP A 82 -11.36 -8.82 -22.48
C ASP A 82 -10.52 -9.63 -21.47
N LEU A 83 -11.18 -10.27 -20.51
CA LEU A 83 -10.53 -11.22 -19.60
C LEU A 83 -9.73 -12.27 -20.39
N PRO A 84 -8.49 -12.58 -19.97
CA PRO A 84 -7.64 -13.54 -20.66
C PRO A 84 -8.27 -14.93 -20.65
N LYS A 85 -8.21 -15.59 -21.80
CA LYS A 85 -8.74 -16.93 -22.06
C LYS A 85 -7.63 -17.96 -21.90
N GLU A 86 -8.00 -19.21 -21.64
CA GLU A 86 -7.04 -20.31 -21.54
C GLU A 86 -6.23 -20.51 -22.84
N SER A 87 -6.80 -20.14 -24.00
CA SER A 87 -6.13 -20.18 -25.31
C SER A 87 -5.06 -19.11 -25.53
N ASP A 88 -5.02 -18.06 -24.68
CA ASP A 88 -4.17 -16.89 -24.92
C ASP A 88 -2.70 -17.13 -24.54
N TYR A 89 -2.47 -18.16 -23.71
CA TYR A 89 -1.16 -18.53 -23.15
C TYR A 89 -0.88 -20.03 -23.32
N PRO A 90 0.39 -20.43 -23.43
CA PRO A 90 0.75 -21.84 -23.46
C PRO A 90 0.38 -22.54 -22.14
N PRO A 91 0.18 -23.88 -22.19
CA PRO A 91 -0.04 -24.66 -20.97
C PRO A 91 1.15 -24.52 -20.01
N PRO A 92 0.92 -24.62 -18.68
CA PRO A 92 1.98 -24.61 -17.69
C PRO A 92 3.06 -25.64 -17.99
N LYS A 93 4.33 -25.28 -17.82
CA LYS A 93 5.49 -26.17 -17.96
C LYS A 93 5.64 -27.14 -16.77
N LEU A 94 4.59 -27.86 -16.38
CA LEU A 94 4.61 -28.78 -15.23
C LEU A 94 4.63 -30.25 -15.67
N THR A 95 5.55 -31.04 -15.13
CA THR A 95 5.61 -32.49 -15.40
C THR A 95 4.54 -33.25 -14.60
N LYS A 96 4.19 -34.46 -15.04
CA LYS A 96 3.26 -35.33 -14.32
C LYS A 96 3.73 -35.60 -12.88
N GLU A 97 5.03 -35.80 -12.68
CA GLU A 97 5.62 -36.01 -11.36
C GLU A 97 5.42 -34.80 -10.44
N ILE A 98 5.60 -33.58 -10.96
CA ILE A 98 5.35 -32.35 -10.20
C ILE A 98 3.87 -32.27 -9.78
N TYR A 99 2.93 -32.56 -10.69
CA TYR A 99 1.50 -32.61 -10.33
C TYR A 99 1.21 -33.61 -9.20
N GLU A 100 1.75 -34.83 -9.28
CA GLU A 100 1.56 -35.84 -8.22
C GLU A 100 2.15 -35.40 -6.87
N LYS A 101 3.29 -34.67 -6.88
CA LYS A 101 3.86 -34.09 -5.66
C LYS A 101 2.98 -32.96 -5.10
N LEU A 102 2.41 -32.11 -5.96
CA LEU A 102 1.51 -31.02 -5.55
C LEU A 102 0.23 -31.54 -4.88
N GLU A 103 -0.37 -32.59 -5.43
CA GLU A 103 -1.55 -33.25 -4.84
C GLU A 103 -1.24 -33.79 -3.43
N LYS A 104 -0.04 -34.38 -3.24
CA LYS A 104 0.41 -34.87 -1.93
C LYS A 104 0.65 -33.75 -0.91
N LEU A 105 1.06 -32.56 -1.36
CA LEU A 105 1.25 -31.42 -0.46
C LEU A 105 -0.08 -30.92 0.13
N ASN A 106 -1.20 -31.15 -0.56
CA ASN A 106 -2.53 -30.69 -0.16
C ASN A 106 -2.58 -29.17 0.12
N ILE A 107 -1.76 -28.41 -0.63
CA ILE A 107 -1.75 -26.94 -0.61
C ILE A 107 -2.63 -26.46 -1.77
N PRO A 108 -3.60 -25.54 -1.52
CA PRO A 108 -4.43 -25.02 -2.59
C PRO A 108 -3.58 -24.39 -3.70
N HIS A 109 -3.90 -24.71 -4.96
CA HIS A 109 -3.16 -24.24 -6.12
C HIS A 109 -4.08 -24.01 -7.32
N SER A 110 -3.59 -23.30 -8.34
CA SER A 110 -4.28 -23.07 -9.61
C SER A 110 -3.31 -22.96 -10.76
N ILE A 111 -3.75 -23.47 -11.91
CA ILE A 111 -3.08 -23.35 -13.21
C ILE A 111 -3.90 -22.56 -14.23
N LYS A 112 -5.06 -22.01 -13.82
CA LYS A 112 -5.94 -21.22 -14.69
C LYS A 112 -5.21 -19.96 -15.15
N VAL A 113 -5.37 -19.60 -16.43
CA VAL A 113 -4.71 -18.43 -17.01
C VAL A 113 -4.98 -17.16 -16.23
N ILE A 114 -6.24 -16.90 -15.83
CA ILE A 114 -6.58 -15.67 -15.10
C ILE A 114 -5.86 -15.56 -13.76
N ASP A 115 -5.75 -16.66 -12.99
CA ASP A 115 -5.08 -16.63 -11.68
C ASP A 115 -3.57 -16.37 -11.82
N ARG A 116 -2.97 -16.85 -12.92
CA ARG A 116 -1.56 -16.67 -13.27
C ARG A 116 -1.28 -15.25 -13.78
N VAL A 117 -2.12 -14.72 -14.68
CA VAL A 117 -1.95 -13.39 -15.29
C VAL A 117 -2.01 -12.30 -14.23
N VAL A 118 -2.99 -12.31 -13.33
CA VAL A 118 -3.11 -11.28 -12.27
C VAL A 118 -1.98 -11.32 -11.22
N ARG A 119 -1.05 -12.26 -11.35
CA ARG A 119 0.15 -12.42 -10.52
C ARG A 119 1.45 -12.32 -11.32
N ALA A 120 1.37 -11.98 -12.60
CA ALA A 120 2.52 -11.79 -13.48
C ALA A 120 3.01 -10.33 -13.52
N HIS A 121 2.36 -9.42 -12.77
CA HIS A 121 2.57 -7.99 -12.90
C HIS A 121 2.40 -7.22 -11.59
N GLY A 122 2.95 -6.01 -11.56
CA GLY A 122 2.69 -4.99 -10.56
C GLY A 122 1.74 -3.92 -11.08
N HIS A 123 2.02 -2.65 -10.81
CA HIS A 123 1.25 -1.50 -11.27
C HIS A 123 2.11 -0.43 -11.93
N THR A 124 3.16 -0.84 -12.67
CA THR A 124 3.86 0.10 -13.55
C THR A 124 2.96 0.48 -14.74
N LEU A 125 3.27 1.60 -15.41
CA LEU A 125 2.55 1.98 -16.63
C LEU A 125 2.64 0.89 -17.71
N LYS A 126 3.82 0.27 -17.85
CA LYS A 126 4.07 -0.86 -18.77
C LYS A 126 3.13 -2.03 -18.47
N ASP A 127 3.01 -2.43 -17.20
CA ASP A 127 2.13 -3.52 -16.78
C ASP A 127 0.68 -3.27 -17.20
N ILE A 128 0.16 -2.09 -16.88
CA ILE A 128 -1.22 -1.73 -17.19
C ILE A 128 -1.44 -1.63 -18.70
N PHE A 129 -0.46 -1.13 -19.45
CA PHE A 129 -0.53 -1.07 -20.90
C PHE A 129 -0.59 -2.46 -21.52
N ILE A 130 0.27 -3.39 -21.08
CA ILE A 130 0.28 -4.78 -21.56
C ILE A 130 -1.05 -5.46 -21.25
N LEU A 131 -1.59 -5.31 -20.04
CA LEU A 131 -2.91 -5.88 -19.69
C LEU A 131 -4.03 -5.36 -20.60
N LYS A 132 -3.99 -4.08 -20.96
CA LYS A 132 -5.05 -3.44 -21.75
C LYS A 132 -4.95 -3.71 -23.25
N TYR A 133 -3.74 -3.80 -23.80
CA TYR A 133 -3.53 -3.76 -25.26
C TYR A 133 -2.62 -4.86 -25.79
N GLY A 134 -2.10 -5.73 -24.93
CA GLY A 134 -1.16 -6.78 -25.32
C GLY A 134 -1.32 -8.03 -24.45
N ARG A 135 -0.20 -8.74 -24.27
CA ARG A 135 -0.09 -9.91 -23.40
C ARG A 135 1.33 -9.98 -22.86
N PHE A 136 1.50 -10.58 -21.68
CA PHE A 136 2.84 -10.84 -21.17
C PHE A 136 3.46 -12.01 -21.93
N ASP A 137 4.75 -11.93 -22.27
CA ASP A 137 5.44 -13.03 -22.94
C ASP A 137 5.66 -14.22 -22.00
N ARG A 138 5.79 -13.95 -20.69
CA ARG A 138 5.93 -14.96 -19.65
C ARG A 138 5.02 -14.62 -18.47
N ILE A 139 4.28 -15.63 -18.00
CA ILE A 139 3.49 -15.59 -16.77
C ILE A 139 3.89 -16.77 -15.89
N PRO A 140 3.58 -16.78 -14.58
CA PRO A 140 3.80 -17.95 -13.73
C PRO A 140 3.15 -19.20 -14.32
N ASP A 141 3.71 -20.38 -14.10
CA ASP A 141 3.12 -21.66 -14.49
C ASP A 141 2.10 -22.15 -13.46
N LEU A 142 2.38 -21.87 -12.18
CA LEU A 142 1.60 -22.35 -11.04
C LEU A 142 1.38 -21.21 -10.05
N VAL A 143 0.18 -21.13 -9.48
CA VAL A 143 -0.12 -20.31 -8.32
C VAL A 143 -0.34 -21.22 -7.12
N LEU A 144 0.35 -20.95 -6.00
CA LEU A 144 0.21 -21.67 -4.74
C LEU A 144 -0.24 -20.72 -3.63
N TRP A 145 -1.14 -21.17 -2.77
CA TRP A 145 -1.65 -20.42 -1.62
C TRP A 145 -1.33 -21.12 -0.29
N PRO A 146 -0.11 -20.95 0.26
CA PRO A 146 0.22 -21.44 1.59
C PRO A 146 -0.68 -20.81 2.66
N LYS A 147 -0.98 -21.57 3.71
CA LYS A 147 -1.76 -21.10 4.87
C LYS A 147 -0.92 -20.86 6.12
N GLY A 148 0.41 -21.02 6.01
CA GLY A 148 1.32 -20.94 7.15
C GLY A 148 2.77 -21.18 6.76
N HIS A 149 3.66 -20.99 7.73
CA HIS A 149 5.11 -21.19 7.59
C HIS A 149 5.48 -22.57 7.02
N ASP A 150 4.90 -23.64 7.56
CA ASP A 150 5.25 -25.01 7.17
C ASP A 150 4.89 -25.34 5.72
N ASP A 151 3.82 -24.74 5.18
CA ASP A 151 3.47 -24.87 3.77
C ASP A 151 4.55 -24.24 2.90
N VAL A 152 5.07 -23.07 3.28
CA VAL A 152 6.16 -22.40 2.57
C VAL A 152 7.44 -23.25 2.60
N VAL A 153 7.78 -23.85 3.74
CA VAL A 153 8.93 -24.78 3.85
C VAL A 153 8.78 -25.93 2.86
N LYS A 154 7.60 -26.55 2.78
CA LYS A 154 7.33 -27.64 1.83
C LYS A 154 7.42 -27.18 0.37
N ILE A 155 6.90 -26.00 0.04
CA ILE A 155 6.93 -25.43 -1.31
C ILE A 155 8.37 -25.12 -1.74
N VAL A 156 9.17 -24.48 -0.86
CA VAL A 156 10.57 -24.16 -1.15
C VAL A 156 11.38 -25.43 -1.35
N LYS A 157 11.14 -26.47 -0.54
CA LYS A 157 11.77 -27.78 -0.73
C LYS A 157 11.36 -28.43 -2.07
N LEU A 158 10.07 -28.41 -2.42
CA LEU A 158 9.60 -28.90 -3.72
C LEU A 158 10.29 -28.18 -4.88
N ALA A 159 10.41 -26.85 -4.80
CA ALA A 159 11.05 -26.07 -5.85
C ALA A 159 12.53 -26.38 -5.99
N ASP A 160 13.26 -26.50 -4.87
CA ASP A 160 14.69 -26.86 -4.87
C ASP A 160 14.92 -28.26 -5.47
N GLU A 161 14.08 -29.24 -5.12
CA GLU A 161 14.19 -30.62 -5.63
C GLU A 161 13.84 -30.78 -7.12
N ASN A 162 13.09 -29.85 -7.71
CA ASN A 162 12.59 -29.96 -9.09
C ASN A 162 13.02 -28.77 -9.99
N ASP A 163 14.04 -28.00 -9.56
CA ASP A 163 14.57 -26.84 -10.27
C ASP A 163 13.47 -25.88 -10.75
N MET A 164 12.61 -25.46 -9.81
CA MET A 164 11.53 -24.49 -10.06
C MET A 164 11.89 -23.12 -9.52
N VAL A 165 11.40 -22.08 -10.18
CA VAL A 165 11.53 -20.70 -9.72
C VAL A 165 10.37 -20.36 -8.78
N ILE A 166 10.65 -19.64 -7.70
CA ILE A 166 9.61 -19.05 -6.85
C ILE A 166 9.70 -17.53 -6.97
N ILE A 167 8.57 -16.91 -7.28
CA ILE A 167 8.35 -15.47 -7.17
C ILE A 167 7.33 -15.26 -6.02
N PRO A 168 7.76 -14.76 -4.85
CA PRO A 168 6.84 -14.44 -3.77
C PRO A 168 5.87 -13.33 -4.20
N PHE A 169 4.58 -13.53 -3.96
CA PHE A 169 3.54 -12.59 -4.35
C PHE A 169 2.68 -12.22 -3.15
N GLY A 170 2.57 -10.92 -2.87
CA GLY A 170 1.77 -10.37 -1.79
C GLY A 170 0.55 -9.65 -2.33
N GLY A 171 0.50 -8.34 -2.11
CA GLY A 171 -0.56 -7.48 -2.61
C GLY A 171 -0.63 -7.29 -4.13
N GLY A 172 0.48 -7.53 -4.84
CA GLY A 172 0.58 -7.21 -6.27
C GLY A 172 0.76 -5.73 -6.58
N THR A 173 1.10 -4.90 -5.59
CA THR A 173 1.18 -3.44 -5.70
C THR A 173 2.57 -2.92 -6.09
N ALA A 174 3.45 -3.78 -6.59
CA ALA A 174 4.83 -3.41 -6.92
C ALA A 174 4.87 -2.41 -8.09
N VAL A 175 5.79 -1.45 -8.05
CA VAL A 175 5.99 -0.48 -9.15
C VAL A 175 7.44 -0.50 -9.67
N SER A 176 8.15 -1.62 -9.44
CA SER A 176 9.56 -1.83 -9.81
C SER A 176 9.77 -2.97 -10.82
N GLY A 177 8.73 -3.73 -11.18
CA GLY A 177 8.87 -4.96 -11.96
C GLY A 177 9.31 -6.19 -11.14
N ALA A 178 9.38 -6.09 -9.80
CA ALA A 178 9.87 -7.17 -8.92
C ALA A 178 9.12 -8.51 -9.01
N VAL A 179 7.92 -8.52 -9.59
CA VAL A 179 7.09 -9.73 -9.79
C VAL A 179 6.96 -10.12 -11.27
N GLU A 180 7.62 -9.39 -12.17
CA GLU A 180 7.63 -9.70 -13.60
C GLU A 180 8.41 -11.01 -13.81
N CYS A 181 7.83 -11.93 -14.58
CA CYS A 181 8.51 -13.18 -14.94
C CYS A 181 9.56 -12.91 -16.03
N PRO A 182 10.83 -13.28 -15.83
CA PRO A 182 11.85 -13.12 -16.86
C PRO A 182 11.51 -13.93 -18.11
N THR A 183 11.58 -13.31 -19.29
CA THR A 183 11.16 -13.94 -20.55
C THR A 183 12.05 -15.12 -20.98
N GLY A 184 13.32 -15.11 -20.58
CA GLY A 184 14.27 -16.21 -20.81
C GLY A 184 14.26 -17.30 -19.73
N GLU A 185 13.35 -17.24 -18.74
CA GLU A 185 13.27 -18.26 -17.70
C GLU A 185 12.47 -19.48 -18.20
N ASP A 186 13.21 -20.55 -18.48
CA ASP A 186 12.66 -21.78 -19.01
C ASP A 186 12.09 -22.73 -17.96
N ARG A 187 12.52 -22.60 -16.71
CA ARG A 187 12.04 -23.43 -15.60
C ARG A 187 10.58 -23.13 -15.26
N PRO A 188 9.88 -24.07 -14.60
CA PRO A 188 8.53 -23.81 -14.12
C PRO A 188 8.56 -22.70 -13.05
N ILE A 189 7.70 -21.69 -13.20
CA ILE A 189 7.63 -20.54 -12.29
C ILE A 189 6.41 -20.69 -11.37
N ILE A 190 6.66 -20.67 -10.07
CA ILE A 190 5.66 -20.61 -9.01
C ILE A 190 5.45 -19.15 -8.61
N SER A 191 4.24 -18.65 -8.77
CA SER A 191 3.78 -17.50 -8.01
C SER A 191 3.32 -17.99 -6.63
N LEU A 192 4.13 -17.74 -5.60
CA LEU A 192 3.80 -18.11 -4.23
C LEU A 192 2.99 -16.97 -3.59
N ASP A 193 1.67 -17.08 -3.65
CA ASP A 193 0.73 -16.07 -3.15
C ASP A 193 0.51 -16.20 -1.65
N THR A 194 1.04 -15.25 -0.90
CA THR A 194 1.03 -15.24 0.56
C THR A 194 -0.32 -14.82 1.18
N THR A 195 -1.30 -14.31 0.41
CA THR A 195 -2.52 -13.67 0.95
C THR A 195 -3.41 -14.55 1.82
N GLN A 196 -3.22 -15.87 1.82
CA GLN A 196 -3.95 -16.81 2.67
C GLN A 196 -3.22 -17.14 3.98
N MET A 197 -2.00 -16.64 4.14
CA MET A 197 -1.18 -16.67 5.34
C MET A 197 -1.24 -15.28 5.97
N ASN A 198 -2.35 -14.97 6.65
CA ASN A 198 -2.76 -13.60 6.98
C ASN A 198 -3.19 -13.40 8.45
N ARG A 199 -2.84 -14.31 9.36
CA ARG A 199 -3.24 -14.25 10.77
C ARG A 199 -2.36 -13.30 11.58
N ILE A 200 -2.93 -12.73 12.64
CA ILE A 200 -2.14 -12.19 13.76
C ILE A 200 -1.91 -13.36 14.72
N LEU A 201 -0.68 -13.85 14.78
CA LEU A 201 -0.31 -15.06 15.53
C LEU A 201 -0.34 -14.82 17.03
N TRP A 202 0.17 -13.67 17.47
CA TRP A 202 0.12 -13.23 18.86
C TRP A 202 0.34 -11.72 18.95
N LEU A 203 -0.07 -11.14 20.08
CA LEU A 203 0.14 -9.74 20.43
C LEU A 203 0.65 -9.68 21.88
N ASP A 204 1.65 -8.84 22.12
CA ASP A 204 2.20 -8.55 23.44
C ASP A 204 1.95 -7.07 23.78
N GLU A 205 0.93 -6.84 24.60
CA GLU A 205 0.52 -5.48 25.00
C GLU A 205 1.57 -4.78 25.86
N LYS A 206 2.36 -5.53 26.63
CA LYS A 206 3.37 -4.95 27.52
C LYS A 206 4.58 -4.46 26.74
N ASN A 207 5.00 -5.26 25.76
CA ASN A 207 6.12 -4.92 24.89
C ASN A 207 5.70 -4.12 23.65
N LEU A 208 4.39 -3.95 23.44
CA LEU A 208 3.79 -3.23 22.31
C LEU A 208 4.30 -3.75 20.95
N VAL A 209 4.23 -5.06 20.78
CA VAL A 209 4.57 -5.74 19.53
C VAL A 209 3.50 -6.77 19.16
N ALA A 210 3.34 -7.02 17.86
CA ALA A 210 2.50 -8.09 17.33
C ALA A 210 3.32 -8.94 16.37
N CYS A 211 3.04 -10.24 16.34
CA CYS A 211 3.56 -11.14 15.31
C CYS A 211 2.46 -11.52 14.35
N CYS A 212 2.70 -11.26 13.08
CA CYS A 212 1.74 -11.47 12.02
C CYS A 212 2.35 -12.36 10.94
N GLU A 213 1.50 -13.14 10.30
CA GLU A 213 1.84 -13.78 9.05
C GLU A 213 2.03 -12.73 7.94
N SER A 214 3.00 -12.95 7.06
CA SER A 214 3.48 -11.94 6.11
C SER A 214 2.47 -11.56 5.02
N GLY A 215 1.47 -12.40 4.78
CA GLY A 215 0.43 -12.16 3.77
C GLY A 215 -0.70 -11.25 4.22
N ILE A 216 -0.73 -10.82 5.49
CA ILE A 216 -1.77 -9.91 5.98
C ILE A 216 -1.70 -8.57 5.23
N ILE A 217 -2.84 -8.11 4.73
CA ILE A 217 -2.99 -6.85 4.00
C ILE A 217 -3.03 -5.69 5.00
N GLY A 218 -2.45 -4.54 4.66
CA GLY A 218 -2.38 -3.39 5.56
C GLY A 218 -3.73 -2.97 6.14
N GLN A 219 -4.76 -2.87 5.30
CA GLN A 219 -6.13 -2.57 5.74
C GLN A 219 -6.69 -3.63 6.69
N ASP A 220 -6.38 -4.92 6.46
CA ASP A 220 -6.81 -6.00 7.34
C ASP A 220 -6.08 -5.97 8.68
N LEU A 221 -4.76 -5.76 8.65
CA LEU A 221 -3.91 -5.63 9.82
C LEU A 221 -4.40 -4.49 10.71
N GLU A 222 -4.57 -3.29 10.15
CA GLU A 222 -5.08 -2.14 10.89
C GLU A 222 -6.50 -2.41 11.41
N ARG A 223 -7.41 -2.98 10.62
CA ARG A 223 -8.77 -3.26 11.08
C ARG A 223 -8.76 -4.18 12.31
N GLU A 224 -7.98 -5.26 12.30
CA GLU A 224 -7.95 -6.20 13.42
C GLU A 224 -7.18 -5.63 14.62
N LEU A 225 -6.06 -4.92 14.42
CA LEU A 225 -5.36 -4.23 15.52
C LEU A 225 -6.26 -3.16 16.19
N ASN A 226 -7.02 -2.39 15.40
CA ASN A 226 -7.89 -1.33 15.93
C ASN A 226 -9.01 -1.90 16.82
N LYS A 227 -9.56 -3.08 16.49
CA LYS A 227 -10.52 -3.79 17.36
C LYS A 227 -9.92 -4.15 18.73
N LEU A 228 -8.61 -4.32 18.77
CA LEU A 228 -7.84 -4.61 19.98
C LEU A 228 -7.30 -3.34 20.67
N GLY A 229 -7.62 -2.15 20.16
CA GLY A 229 -7.16 -0.88 20.72
C GLY A 229 -5.74 -0.48 20.30
N PHE A 230 -5.18 -1.11 19.26
CA PHE A 230 -3.84 -0.84 18.75
C PHE A 230 -3.82 -0.45 17.26
N THR A 231 -2.70 0.11 16.80
CA THR A 231 -2.39 0.42 15.40
C THR A 231 -0.89 0.20 15.17
N CYS A 232 -0.46 -0.22 13.99
CA CYS A 232 0.96 -0.13 13.61
C CYS A 232 1.29 1.24 13.00
N GLY A 233 0.27 1.96 12.51
CA GLY A 233 0.39 3.30 11.95
C GLY A 233 1.12 3.35 10.60
N HIS A 234 1.47 2.19 10.04
CA HIS A 234 2.11 2.06 8.74
C HIS A 234 1.07 2.10 7.62
N GLU A 235 0.87 3.29 7.06
CA GLU A 235 -0.14 3.55 6.03
C GLU A 235 0.52 4.00 4.72
N PRO A 236 1.12 3.10 3.92
CA PRO A 236 1.48 3.41 2.54
C PRO A 236 0.21 3.66 1.72
N ASP A 237 0.28 4.44 0.64
CA ASP A 237 -0.90 4.76 -0.17
C ASP A 237 -1.53 3.50 -0.83
N SER A 238 -0.78 2.39 -0.88
CA SER A 238 -1.23 1.07 -1.34
C SER A 238 -1.74 0.14 -0.22
N TYR A 239 -1.95 0.62 1.01
CA TYR A 239 -2.25 -0.23 2.19
C TYR A 239 -3.54 -1.07 2.06
N GLU A 240 -4.48 -0.68 1.20
CA GLU A 240 -5.69 -1.47 0.88
C GLU A 240 -5.37 -2.84 0.27
N PHE A 241 -4.21 -2.98 -0.36
CA PHE A 241 -3.82 -4.21 -1.05
C PHE A 241 -2.41 -4.70 -0.72
N SER A 242 -1.48 -3.81 -0.35
CA SER A 242 -0.10 -4.19 -0.04
C SER A 242 -0.04 -5.01 1.26
N SER A 243 0.81 -6.04 1.26
CA SER A 243 0.97 -6.97 2.38
C SER A 243 2.19 -6.64 3.24
N LEU A 244 2.15 -7.05 4.50
CA LEU A 244 3.23 -6.84 5.47
C LEU A 244 4.59 -7.39 5.00
N GLY A 245 4.60 -8.59 4.41
CA GLY A 245 5.80 -9.17 3.81
C GLY A 245 6.32 -8.36 2.62
N GLY A 246 5.41 -7.80 1.81
CA GLY A 246 5.77 -6.89 0.72
C GLY A 246 6.41 -5.61 1.24
N TRP A 247 5.92 -5.05 2.34
CA TRP A 247 6.51 -3.87 2.97
C TRP A 247 7.95 -4.12 3.41
N VAL A 248 8.22 -5.25 4.06
CA VAL A 248 9.58 -5.65 4.47
C VAL A 248 10.47 -5.87 3.25
N ALA A 249 9.97 -6.60 2.24
CA ALA A 249 10.74 -6.91 1.04
C ALA A 249 11.11 -5.68 0.20
N THR A 250 10.38 -4.57 0.33
CA THR A 250 10.55 -3.36 -0.51
C THR A 250 10.98 -2.12 0.26
N ARG A 251 11.22 -2.23 1.58
CA ARG A 251 11.47 -1.09 2.48
C ARG A 251 10.40 -0.01 2.37
N ALA A 252 9.13 -0.42 2.47
CA ALA A 252 8.00 0.49 2.31
C ALA A 252 8.02 1.65 3.33
N SER A 253 7.56 2.81 2.87
CA SER A 253 7.39 4.04 3.66
C SER A 253 5.91 4.36 3.76
N GLY A 254 5.44 4.64 4.98
CA GLY A 254 4.05 5.02 5.25
C GLY A 254 3.87 6.55 5.36
N MET A 255 2.64 7.02 5.17
CA MET A 255 2.26 8.43 5.31
C MET A 255 2.63 9.00 6.68
N LYS A 256 2.50 8.20 7.75
CA LYS A 256 2.64 8.64 9.15
C LYS A 256 4.00 8.32 9.76
N LYS A 257 5.02 8.08 8.94
CA LYS A 257 6.35 7.62 9.40
C LYS A 257 7.02 8.53 10.43
N ASN A 258 6.66 9.82 10.49
CA ASN A 258 7.24 10.73 11.48
C ASN A 258 6.87 10.33 12.92
N THR A 259 5.70 9.70 13.11
CA THR A 259 5.25 9.20 14.42
C THR A 259 5.63 7.74 14.65
N TYR A 260 5.49 6.89 13.63
CA TYR A 260 5.61 5.43 13.78
C TYR A 260 6.92 4.83 13.25
N GLY A 261 7.65 5.58 12.42
CA GLY A 261 8.79 5.10 11.67
C GLY A 261 8.42 4.46 10.32
N ASN A 262 9.44 4.19 9.52
CA ASN A 262 9.32 3.36 8.33
C ASN A 262 9.28 1.88 8.71
N ILE A 263 9.15 0.98 7.73
CA ILE A 263 9.10 -0.45 8.01
C ILE A 263 10.36 -0.96 8.74
N GLU A 264 11.55 -0.39 8.47
CA GLU A 264 12.78 -0.73 9.17
C GLU A 264 12.81 -0.32 10.64
N ASP A 265 12.06 0.71 11.02
CA ASP A 265 11.93 1.17 12.39
C ASP A 265 10.87 0.36 13.15
N LEU A 266 9.83 -0.07 12.44
CA LEU A 266 8.73 -0.88 12.96
C LEU A 266 9.11 -2.35 13.13
N LEU A 267 9.98 -2.88 12.26
CA LEU A 267 10.37 -4.28 12.26
C LEU A 267 11.22 -4.63 13.49
N VAL A 268 10.76 -5.60 14.27
CA VAL A 268 11.49 -6.16 15.43
C VAL A 268 12.15 -7.48 15.06
N HIS A 269 11.41 -8.38 14.41
CA HIS A 269 11.89 -9.71 14.04
C HIS A 269 11.23 -10.16 12.74
N VAL A 270 11.95 -10.94 11.94
CA VAL A 270 11.45 -11.51 10.68
C VAL A 270 11.91 -12.97 10.55
N LYS A 271 11.02 -13.79 10.01
CA LYS A 271 11.29 -15.20 9.68
C LYS A 271 11.23 -15.38 8.16
N MET A 272 12.34 -15.78 7.55
CA MET A 272 12.44 -16.04 6.10
C MET A 272 12.83 -17.48 5.82
N VAL A 273 12.08 -18.14 4.95
CA VAL A 273 12.42 -19.45 4.39
C VAL A 273 13.26 -19.25 3.14
N THR A 274 14.43 -19.86 3.09
CA THR A 274 15.35 -19.84 1.94
C THR A 274 15.61 -21.28 1.47
N PRO A 275 16.14 -21.51 0.26
CA PRO A 275 16.56 -22.85 -0.17
C PRO A 275 17.61 -23.50 0.75
N LYS A 276 18.40 -22.70 1.47
CA LYS A 276 19.41 -23.19 2.43
C LYS A 276 18.89 -23.40 3.85
N GLY A 277 17.64 -23.06 4.10
CA GLY A 277 17.00 -23.20 5.41
C GLY A 277 16.39 -21.90 5.94
N LEU A 278 16.18 -21.87 7.25
CA LEU A 278 15.47 -20.80 7.94
C LEU A 278 16.41 -19.69 8.40
N LEU A 279 16.14 -18.46 7.97
CA LEU A 279 16.81 -17.27 8.45
C LEU A 279 15.93 -16.55 9.47
N GLN A 280 16.36 -16.53 10.73
CA GLN A 280 15.72 -15.83 11.85
C GLN A 280 16.71 -15.55 12.98
N LYS A 281 16.45 -14.52 13.78
CA LYS A 281 17.19 -14.27 15.04
C LYS A 281 16.69 -15.20 16.15
N ASN A 282 17.57 -15.58 17.08
CA ASN A 282 17.23 -16.44 18.22
C ASN A 282 16.65 -15.69 19.43
N CYS A 283 16.57 -14.36 19.39
CA CYS A 283 15.98 -13.56 20.47
C CYS A 283 15.21 -12.37 19.91
N GLN A 284 14.31 -11.83 20.75
CA GLN A 284 13.51 -10.64 20.46
C GLN A 284 13.81 -9.60 21.55
N VAL A 285 14.84 -8.79 21.31
CA VAL A 285 15.24 -7.69 22.20
C VAL A 285 15.27 -6.40 21.40
N PRO A 286 15.05 -5.23 22.02
CA PRO A 286 14.83 -3.98 21.29
C PRO A 286 16.05 -3.50 20.50
N ARG A 287 17.27 -3.90 20.88
CA ARG A 287 18.52 -3.55 20.18
C ARG A 287 19.60 -4.59 20.45
N LEU A 288 20.40 -4.90 19.43
CA LEU A 288 21.52 -5.84 19.51
C LEU A 288 22.79 -5.23 18.92
N SER A 289 23.96 -5.67 19.40
CA SER A 289 25.26 -5.44 18.79
C SER A 289 26.00 -6.79 18.71
N CYS A 290 25.57 -7.62 17.76
CA CYS A 290 26.06 -8.99 17.57
C CYS A 290 26.53 -9.22 16.13
N GLY A 291 27.26 -8.25 15.58
CA GLY A 291 27.64 -8.21 14.16
C GLY A 291 26.62 -7.47 13.28
N PRO A 292 26.71 -7.61 11.94
CA PRO A 292 25.76 -7.02 11.01
C PRO A 292 24.32 -7.47 11.28
N ASP A 293 23.35 -6.55 11.17
CA ASP A 293 21.95 -6.88 11.41
C ASP A 293 21.32 -7.64 10.24
N PHE A 294 21.05 -8.93 10.44
CA PHE A 294 20.39 -9.79 9.44
C PHE A 294 19.00 -9.30 9.01
N ASN A 295 18.27 -8.54 9.83
CA ASN A 295 17.00 -7.96 9.40
C ASN A 295 17.24 -7.03 8.19
N HIS A 296 18.37 -6.32 8.12
CA HIS A 296 18.72 -5.46 7.00
C HIS A 296 19.20 -6.20 5.75
N VAL A 297 19.59 -7.48 5.86
CA VAL A 297 19.85 -8.34 4.69
C VAL A 297 18.52 -8.79 4.06
N ILE A 298 17.51 -9.03 4.89
CA ILE A 298 16.16 -9.41 4.43
C ILE A 298 15.38 -8.19 3.88
N MET A 299 15.46 -7.05 4.56
CA MET A 299 14.74 -5.85 4.15
C MET A 299 15.26 -5.31 2.82
N GLY A 300 14.34 -5.06 1.87
CA GLY A 300 14.73 -4.59 0.54
C GLY A 300 15.25 -5.69 -0.39
N SER A 301 15.11 -6.97 -0.02
CA SER A 301 15.56 -8.08 -0.86
C SER A 301 14.65 -8.35 -2.07
N GLU A 302 13.48 -7.71 -2.16
CA GLU A 302 12.51 -7.82 -3.26
C GLU A 302 12.21 -9.28 -3.68
N GLY A 303 12.14 -10.20 -2.70
CA GLY A 303 11.84 -11.62 -2.93
C GLY A 303 13.00 -12.47 -3.49
N SER A 304 14.17 -11.88 -3.74
CA SER A 304 15.32 -12.58 -4.36
C SER A 304 16.05 -13.59 -3.46
N LEU A 305 15.90 -13.49 -2.14
CA LEU A 305 16.61 -14.33 -1.16
C LEU A 305 15.76 -15.48 -0.59
N GLY A 306 14.43 -15.37 -0.67
CA GLY A 306 13.51 -16.30 -0.05
C GLY A 306 12.14 -15.69 0.26
N VAL A 307 11.35 -16.42 1.04
CA VAL A 307 9.97 -16.08 1.36
C VAL A 307 9.87 -15.63 2.81
N ILE A 308 9.49 -14.38 3.03
CA ILE A 308 9.15 -13.88 4.37
C ILE A 308 7.85 -14.53 4.79
N THR A 309 7.80 -15.15 5.97
CA THR A 309 6.63 -15.92 6.47
C THR A 309 5.98 -15.28 7.68
N GLU A 310 6.78 -14.76 8.61
CA GLU A 310 6.30 -14.11 9.83
C GLU A 310 7.08 -12.81 10.05
N VAL A 311 6.38 -11.80 10.56
CA VAL A 311 6.92 -10.49 10.86
C VAL A 311 6.43 -10.07 12.25
N VAL A 312 7.37 -9.76 13.13
CA VAL A 312 7.10 -9.09 14.41
C VAL A 312 7.32 -7.60 14.23
N LEU A 313 6.29 -6.80 14.44
CA LEU A 313 6.33 -5.35 14.30
C LEU A 313 5.86 -4.64 15.58
N LYS A 314 6.36 -3.42 15.77
CA LYS A 314 5.88 -2.50 16.80
C LYS A 314 4.43 -2.10 16.53
N ILE A 315 3.66 -1.99 17.60
CA ILE A 315 2.31 -1.44 17.61
C ILE A 315 2.23 -0.31 18.64
N ARG A 316 1.19 0.52 18.54
CA ARG A 316 0.91 1.64 19.44
C ARG A 316 -0.56 1.63 19.81
N PRO A 317 -0.96 2.18 20.97
CA PRO A 317 -2.36 2.45 21.24
C PRO A 317 -2.95 3.35 20.14
N VAL A 318 -4.23 3.12 19.79
CA VAL A 318 -4.94 3.98 18.84
C VAL A 318 -4.95 5.43 19.35
N PRO A 319 -4.63 6.43 18.50
CA PRO A 319 -4.64 7.82 18.91
C PRO A 319 -6.04 8.29 19.32
N LYS A 320 -6.14 9.08 20.38
CA LYS A 320 -7.44 9.59 20.88
C LYS A 320 -8.09 10.55 19.91
N ILE A 321 -7.30 11.39 19.25
CA ILE A 321 -7.78 12.34 18.24
C ILE A 321 -6.90 12.34 16.99
N ARG A 322 -7.51 12.72 15.87
CA ARG A 322 -6.84 13.07 14.62
C ARG A 322 -7.27 14.48 14.22
N ARG A 323 -6.33 15.31 13.80
CA ARG A 323 -6.59 16.68 13.33
C ARG A 323 -5.90 16.92 12.01
N TYR A 324 -6.68 17.30 11.02
CA TYR A 324 -6.19 17.71 9.71
C TYR A 324 -6.04 19.23 9.67
N GLY A 325 -5.00 19.70 8.99
CA GLY A 325 -4.74 21.11 8.78
C GLY A 325 -4.16 21.37 7.40
N SER A 326 -4.17 22.62 6.99
CA SER A 326 -3.44 23.08 5.81
C SER A 326 -2.87 24.48 6.04
N ILE A 327 -1.81 24.79 5.30
CA ILE A 327 -1.14 26.09 5.27
C ILE A 327 -0.87 26.45 3.81
N ILE A 328 -1.12 27.70 3.44
CA ILE A 328 -0.84 28.21 2.10
C ILE A 328 0.41 29.08 2.13
N PHE A 329 1.33 28.89 1.17
CA PHE A 329 2.53 29.72 0.99
C PHE A 329 2.50 30.47 -0.35
N TYR A 330 3.19 31.61 -0.41
CA TYR A 330 3.19 32.49 -1.59
C TYR A 330 3.85 31.84 -2.79
N ASP A 331 4.89 31.05 -2.55
CA ASP A 331 5.57 30.23 -3.53
C ASP A 331 6.05 28.91 -2.89
N PHE A 332 6.57 28.01 -3.72
CA PHE A 332 7.02 26.70 -3.27
C PHE A 332 8.29 26.77 -2.39
N GLU A 333 9.14 27.78 -2.60
CA GLU A 333 10.39 27.96 -1.87
C GLU A 333 10.15 28.29 -0.39
N ASP A 334 9.18 29.16 -0.10
CA ASP A 334 8.70 29.42 1.26
C ASP A 334 8.27 28.14 1.97
N GLY A 335 7.48 27.30 1.30
CA GLY A 335 7.01 26.03 1.83
C GLY A 335 8.16 25.05 2.13
N VAL A 336 9.15 24.97 1.22
CA VAL A 336 10.34 24.14 1.40
C VAL A 336 11.18 24.63 2.59
N ASN A 337 11.38 25.93 2.71
CA ASN A 337 12.12 26.52 3.83
C ASN A 337 11.40 26.28 5.17
N CYS A 338 10.08 26.39 5.19
CA CYS A 338 9.26 26.01 6.35
C CYS A 338 9.44 24.53 6.70
N MET A 339 9.32 23.60 5.74
CA MET A 339 9.53 22.17 5.98
C MET A 339 10.94 21.87 6.52
N ARG A 340 11.96 22.54 5.97
CA ARG A 340 13.34 22.43 6.44
C ARG A 340 13.47 22.89 7.89
N GLU A 341 12.81 23.99 8.26
CA GLU A 341 12.83 24.50 9.63
C GLU A 341 12.09 23.58 10.61
N VAL A 342 10.91 23.08 10.24
CA VAL A 342 10.19 22.05 11.00
C VAL A 342 11.08 20.82 11.22
N ALA A 343 11.82 20.40 10.18
CA ALA A 343 12.74 19.28 10.27
C ALA A 343 13.95 19.56 11.17
N ARG A 344 14.54 20.76 11.06
CA ARG A 344 15.64 21.23 11.93
C ARG A 344 15.23 21.22 13.40
N GLN A 345 14.00 21.61 13.69
CA GLN A 345 13.42 21.64 15.02
C GLN A 345 12.91 20.28 15.54
N ARG A 346 12.92 19.25 14.69
CA ARG A 346 12.41 17.89 14.99
C ARG A 346 11.00 17.90 15.57
N CYS A 347 10.12 18.71 14.99
CA CYS A 347 8.74 18.85 15.45
C CYS A 347 7.72 18.48 14.37
N GLN A 348 8.08 17.58 13.46
CA GLN A 348 7.19 17.11 12.41
C GLN A 348 5.89 16.55 13.00
N PRO A 349 4.73 16.86 12.40
CA PRO A 349 3.48 16.17 12.72
C PRO A 349 3.50 14.73 12.17
N ALA A 350 2.43 13.97 12.42
CA ALA A 350 2.34 12.59 11.92
C ALA A 350 2.53 12.53 10.39
N SER A 351 1.88 13.43 9.65
CA SER A 351 2.14 13.65 8.22
C SER A 351 2.21 15.14 7.88
N ILE A 352 3.14 15.48 6.99
CA ILE A 352 3.35 16.82 6.42
C ILE A 352 3.71 16.64 4.95
N ARG A 353 2.92 17.23 4.04
CA ARG A 353 3.11 17.11 2.59
C ARG A 353 2.96 18.49 1.94
N LEU A 354 4.01 18.97 1.28
CA LEU A 354 3.97 20.19 0.48
C LEU A 354 3.66 19.83 -0.97
N MET A 355 2.58 20.41 -1.48
CA MET A 355 2.08 20.25 -2.83
C MET A 355 2.38 21.52 -3.61
N ASP A 356 2.94 21.39 -4.81
CA ASP A 356 3.17 22.50 -5.73
C ASP A 356 1.85 23.14 -6.22
N ASN A 357 1.97 24.17 -7.06
CA ASN A 357 0.81 24.91 -7.57
C ASN A 357 -0.11 24.05 -8.45
N ASP A 358 0.45 23.18 -9.30
CA ASP A 358 -0.32 22.32 -10.19
C ASP A 358 -1.14 21.30 -9.40
N GLN A 359 -0.54 20.69 -8.39
CA GLN A 359 -1.22 19.79 -7.46
C GLN A 359 -2.29 20.51 -6.64
N PHE A 360 -2.01 21.74 -6.18
CA PHE A 360 -3.00 22.56 -5.49
C PHE A 360 -4.22 22.86 -6.39
N LYS A 361 -3.98 23.31 -7.62
CA LYS A 361 -5.01 23.54 -8.64
C LYS A 361 -5.81 22.26 -8.90
N PHE A 362 -5.13 21.13 -9.07
CA PHE A 362 -5.78 19.84 -9.26
C PHE A 362 -6.68 19.46 -8.08
N GLY A 363 -6.26 19.73 -6.84
CA GLY A 363 -7.08 19.57 -5.64
C GLY A 363 -8.39 20.36 -5.67
N LEU A 364 -8.40 21.55 -6.28
CA LEU A 364 -9.62 22.35 -6.47
C LEU A 364 -10.53 21.77 -7.58
N ILE A 365 -9.93 21.17 -8.61
CA ILE A 365 -10.64 20.57 -9.75
C ILE A 365 -11.40 19.30 -9.34
N VAL A 366 -10.84 18.50 -8.44
CA VAL A 366 -11.45 17.25 -7.96
C VAL A 366 -12.41 17.45 -6.78
N LYS A 367 -12.78 18.70 -6.45
CA LYS A 367 -13.79 18.97 -5.44
C LYS A 367 -15.16 18.45 -5.90
N PRO A 368 -15.89 17.70 -5.04
CA PRO A 368 -17.30 17.41 -5.26
C PRO A 368 -18.12 18.69 -5.42
N GLN A 369 -19.27 18.57 -6.08
CA GLN A 369 -20.23 19.67 -6.15
C GLN A 369 -20.61 20.14 -4.73
N SER A 370 -20.22 21.38 -4.41
CA SER A 370 -20.45 21.98 -3.10
C SER A 370 -21.91 22.38 -2.90
N THR A 371 -22.36 22.38 -1.65
CA THR A 371 -23.65 22.96 -1.29
C THR A 371 -23.59 24.50 -1.39
N PHE A 372 -24.71 25.20 -1.57
CA PHE A 372 -24.76 26.67 -1.70
C PHE A 372 -24.05 27.44 -0.55
N MET A 373 -24.09 26.92 0.68
CA MET A 373 -23.40 27.52 1.82
C MET A 373 -21.86 27.37 1.73
N GLU A 374 -21.38 26.25 1.22
CA GLU A 374 -19.94 25.98 1.06
C GLU A 374 -19.33 26.84 -0.05
N SER A 375 -20.08 27.08 -1.14
CA SER A 375 -19.61 27.93 -2.24
C SER A 375 -19.43 29.40 -1.83
N ILE A 376 -20.27 29.90 -0.90
CA ILE A 376 -20.10 31.23 -0.31
C ILE A 376 -18.82 31.31 0.53
N VAL A 377 -18.57 30.30 1.38
CA VAL A 377 -17.36 30.24 2.21
C VAL A 377 -16.10 30.11 1.34
N ASP A 378 -16.13 29.28 0.30
CA ASP A 378 -15.04 29.12 -0.65
C ASP A 378 -14.78 30.42 -1.44
N GLY A 379 -15.84 31.14 -1.83
CA GLY A 379 -15.74 32.46 -2.45
C GLY A 379 -15.06 33.49 -1.54
N LEU A 380 -15.45 33.54 -0.26
CA LEU A 380 -14.85 34.44 0.74
C LEU A 380 -13.38 34.09 1.02
N LYS A 381 -13.04 32.80 1.13
CA LYS A 381 -11.65 32.34 1.26
C LYS A 381 -10.81 32.73 0.05
N LYS A 382 -11.33 32.53 -1.16
CA LYS A 382 -10.66 32.92 -2.41
C LYS A 382 -10.40 34.43 -2.45
N VAL A 383 -11.40 35.24 -2.08
CA VAL A 383 -11.27 36.71 -2.01
C VAL A 383 -10.25 37.12 -0.94
N TYR A 384 -10.24 36.48 0.22
CA TYR A 384 -9.27 36.79 1.28
C TYR A 384 -7.83 36.47 0.84
N VAL A 385 -7.59 35.29 0.30
CA VAL A 385 -6.26 34.85 -0.15
C VAL A 385 -5.74 35.71 -1.30
N THR A 386 -6.58 35.98 -2.31
CA THR A 386 -6.15 36.69 -3.52
C THR A 386 -6.18 38.21 -3.39
N LYS A 387 -7.18 38.80 -2.73
CA LYS A 387 -7.36 40.27 -2.67
C LYS A 387 -6.81 40.89 -1.38
N ILE A 388 -6.90 40.19 -0.25
CA ILE A 388 -6.45 40.74 1.05
C ILE A 388 -4.99 40.36 1.31
N LYS A 389 -4.63 39.09 1.08
CA LYS A 389 -3.26 38.61 1.28
C LYS A 389 -2.38 38.67 0.03
N LYS A 390 -2.93 39.03 -1.14
CA LYS A 390 -2.21 39.20 -2.42
C LYS A 390 -1.42 37.96 -2.88
N PHE A 391 -1.92 36.75 -2.62
CA PHE A 391 -1.34 35.53 -3.16
C PHE A 391 -1.53 35.49 -4.68
N ASP A 392 -0.50 35.09 -5.40
CA ASP A 392 -0.54 34.80 -6.84
C ASP A 392 -1.10 33.38 -7.05
N PRO A 393 -2.28 33.21 -7.68
CA PRO A 393 -2.89 31.91 -7.93
C PRO A 393 -2.03 30.94 -8.75
N ASP A 394 -1.06 31.44 -9.52
CA ASP A 394 -0.19 30.64 -10.38
C ASP A 394 1.13 30.25 -9.70
N ARG A 395 1.39 30.77 -8.50
CA ARG A 395 2.62 30.46 -7.74
C ARG A 395 2.36 29.86 -6.37
N MET A 396 1.21 30.16 -5.78
CA MET A 396 0.85 29.70 -4.44
C MET A 396 0.91 28.17 -4.35
N CYS A 397 1.33 27.67 -3.19
CA CYS A 397 1.39 26.25 -2.93
C CYS A 397 0.70 25.93 -1.59
N VAL A 398 0.41 24.65 -1.35
CA VAL A 398 -0.29 24.23 -0.13
C VAL A 398 0.49 23.14 0.59
N MET A 399 0.60 23.28 1.89
CA MET A 399 1.07 22.22 2.78
C MET A 399 -0.11 21.62 3.51
N THR A 400 -0.24 20.30 3.45
CA THR A 400 -1.26 19.55 4.20
C THR A 400 -0.61 18.89 5.41
N LEU A 401 -1.37 18.85 6.51
CA LEU A 401 -0.92 18.40 7.82
C LEU A 401 -1.90 17.37 8.39
N LEU A 402 -1.36 16.35 9.05
CA LEU A 402 -2.11 15.43 9.90
C LEU A 402 -1.38 15.30 11.22
N PHE A 403 -2.09 15.61 12.29
CA PHE A 403 -1.68 15.39 13.68
C PHE A 403 -2.53 14.26 14.25
N GLU A 404 -1.93 13.38 15.06
CA GLU A 404 -2.68 12.40 15.84
C GLU A 404 -1.95 12.07 17.14
N GLY A 405 -2.71 11.76 18.19
CA GLY A 405 -2.19 11.50 19.53
C GLY A 405 -3.17 11.93 20.62
N ASP A 406 -2.63 12.36 21.75
CA ASP A 406 -3.40 12.97 22.83
C ASP A 406 -3.77 14.43 22.51
N GLU A 407 -4.92 14.88 23.00
CA GLU A 407 -5.49 16.19 22.63
C GLU A 407 -4.55 17.38 22.92
N ASN A 408 -3.89 17.36 24.09
CA ASN A 408 -2.97 18.43 24.48
C ASN A 408 -1.69 18.43 23.63
N GLU A 409 -1.15 17.25 23.32
CA GLU A 409 0.06 17.12 22.49
C GLU A 409 -0.22 17.60 21.06
N VAL A 410 -1.37 17.21 20.50
CA VAL A 410 -1.81 17.67 19.18
C VAL A 410 -1.98 19.17 19.16
N LYS A 411 -2.63 19.79 20.16
CA LYS A 411 -2.77 21.26 20.23
C LYS A 411 -1.42 21.99 20.27
N VAL A 412 -0.47 21.48 21.06
CA VAL A 412 0.87 22.09 21.17
C VAL A 412 1.67 21.93 19.88
N SER A 413 1.64 20.73 19.28
CA SER A 413 2.32 20.44 18.02
C SER A 413 1.76 21.27 16.87
N GLU A 414 0.43 21.35 16.76
CA GLU A 414 -0.26 22.17 15.78
C GLU A 414 0.15 23.63 15.88
N LYS A 415 0.00 24.24 17.06
CA LYS A 415 0.39 25.63 17.28
C LYS A 415 1.84 25.88 16.85
N ARG A 416 2.77 25.00 17.24
CA ARG A 416 4.19 25.13 16.89
C ARG A 416 4.43 25.11 15.38
N ILE A 417 3.75 24.24 14.64
CA ILE A 417 3.88 24.18 13.17
C ILE A 417 3.37 25.47 12.52
N TYR A 418 2.20 25.96 12.95
CA TYR A 418 1.64 27.21 12.43
C TYR A 418 2.51 28.43 12.78
N ASP A 419 3.08 28.48 13.99
CA ASP A 419 4.01 29.54 14.40
C ASP A 419 5.29 29.55 13.54
N ILE A 420 5.85 28.37 13.22
CA ILE A 420 6.99 28.25 12.29
C ILE A 420 6.59 28.74 10.90
N ALA A 421 5.46 28.27 10.37
CA ALA A 421 5.02 28.62 9.03
C ALA A 421 4.78 30.12 8.86
N ALA A 422 4.29 30.80 9.89
CA ALA A 422 4.13 32.26 9.88
C ALA A 422 5.46 33.01 9.64
N THR A 423 6.60 32.46 10.08
CA THR A 423 7.93 33.05 9.82
C THR A 423 8.37 32.93 8.35
N PHE A 424 7.76 32.01 7.59
CA PHE A 424 7.96 31.81 6.15
C PHE A 424 6.74 32.26 5.35
N ARG A 425 6.01 33.27 5.83
CA ARG A 425 4.84 33.87 5.15
C ARG A 425 3.68 32.89 4.90
N GLY A 426 3.63 31.77 5.61
CA GLY A 426 2.53 30.81 5.58
C GLY A 426 1.28 31.36 6.28
N VAL A 427 0.10 31.03 5.73
CA VAL A 427 -1.22 31.42 6.26
C VAL A 427 -2.12 30.21 6.49
#